data_AF-A0A377FW47-F1
#
_entry.id   AF-A0A377FW47-F1
#
_cell.length_a   1.000
_cell.length_b   1.000
_cell.length_c   1.000
_cell.angle_alpha   90.00
_cell.angle_beta   90.00
_cell.angle_gamma   90.00
#
_symmetry.space_group_name_H-M   'P 1'
#
loop_
_entity.id
_entity.type
_entity.pdbx_description
1 polymer ?
#
loop_
_entity_poly.entity_id
_entity_poly.type
_entity_poly.pdbx_seq_one_letter_code
_entity_poly.pdbx_strand_id
1 'polypeptide(L)'
;MKRMVNVVALGVMITVGLATYAVSGTESGTDWSLQVESNKKVWEDRIVQVAKGSIDQPYTQINVTLNGSTSSHKGSYFEQLLDFRANFGEDSRAFKRALKQLDYAQRIWTTDGEVAIGQKDRDTLVVLKSKDGKEVDVTEFGQAREILESGWKGFYVYDDKVHLLYDQNYETTNHHVATFDESTKTFVTQKIDRSKTLVGGVVGAEWSWYPSAYQGQVATDNRYIPIRATALETLQDDTGEEYMSEMDLPGLFVYDAKENKVVKVNQSEELKGTLFKGHEYRTIQSDGTELIIDLNSLEQTTRQAIQGTVGSVTYVDQLIYHVLPTTEGAMLEVYDEGDMVSRASIKAEGDSDQAANQTVEYYVY
;
A
#
# COMPACT_ATOMS: atom_id res chain seq x y z
N MET A 1 -3.37 31.65 -33.63
CA MET A 1 -4.85 31.54 -33.64
C MET A 1 -5.24 30.16 -34.15
N LYS A 2 -5.56 29.24 -33.24
CA LYS A 2 -6.51 28.11 -33.37
C LYS A 2 -6.68 27.57 -31.94
N ARG A 3 -7.86 27.80 -31.36
CA ARG A 3 -8.34 27.23 -30.09
C ARG A 3 -9.25 26.05 -30.43
N MET A 4 -9.09 24.93 -29.72
CA MET A 4 -10.03 23.82 -29.47
C MET A 4 -9.20 22.81 -28.64
N VAL A 5 -9.26 22.78 -27.30
CA VAL A 5 -10.29 22.22 -26.41
C VAL A 5 -10.88 20.90 -26.92
N ASN A 6 -10.44 19.81 -26.31
CA ASN A 6 -11.22 18.60 -26.05
C ASN A 6 -10.68 17.94 -24.77
N VAL A 7 -11.08 18.49 -23.62
CA VAL A 7 -11.04 17.78 -22.32
C VAL A 7 -12.36 18.07 -21.63
N VAL A 8 -13.42 17.39 -22.05
CA VAL A 8 -14.62 17.11 -21.24
C VAL A 8 -15.24 15.84 -21.79
N ALA A 9 -15.13 14.73 -21.04
CA ALA A 9 -16.17 13.71 -20.85
C ALA A 9 -15.58 12.41 -20.29
N LEU A 10 -15.37 12.34 -18.98
CA LEU A 10 -15.45 11.07 -18.24
C LEU A 10 -16.36 11.26 -17.01
N GLY A 11 -17.54 11.82 -17.28
CA GLY A 11 -18.75 11.44 -16.57
C GLY A 11 -19.50 10.46 -17.47
N VAL A 12 -19.31 9.16 -17.24
CA VAL A 12 -20.20 8.14 -17.81
C VAL A 12 -20.95 7.51 -16.66
N MET A 13 -22.23 7.88 -16.58
CA MET A 13 -23.29 7.13 -15.91
C MET A 13 -23.22 5.66 -16.34
N ILE A 14 -23.24 4.74 -15.38
CA ILE A 14 -23.78 3.40 -15.63
C ILE A 14 -25.15 3.33 -14.97
N THR A 15 -26.15 3.68 -15.76
CA THR A 15 -27.56 3.40 -15.48
C THR A 15 -27.74 1.89 -15.44
N VAL A 16 -28.36 1.42 -14.36
CA VAL A 16 -28.75 0.03 -14.09
C VAL A 16 -29.53 -0.57 -15.27
N GLY A 17 -29.02 -1.69 -15.80
CA GLY A 17 -29.75 -2.62 -16.66
C GLY A 17 -29.53 -4.03 -16.15
N LEU A 18 -30.52 -4.56 -15.42
CA LEU A 18 -30.61 -5.93 -14.93
C LEU A 18 -30.49 -6.93 -16.10
N ALA A 19 -29.44 -7.75 -16.09
CA ALA A 19 -29.43 -9.07 -16.72
C ALA A 19 -28.34 -9.94 -16.07
N THR A 20 -28.68 -10.58 -14.97
CA THR A 20 -27.94 -11.70 -14.38
C THR A 20 -27.80 -12.82 -15.41
N TYR A 21 -26.60 -13.00 -15.95
CA TYR A 21 -26.16 -14.27 -16.52
C TYR A 21 -25.17 -14.89 -15.53
N ALA A 22 -25.65 -15.84 -14.74
CA ALA A 22 -24.79 -16.78 -14.03
C ALA A 22 -24.28 -17.78 -15.07
N VAL A 23 -23.00 -17.67 -15.44
CA VAL A 23 -22.28 -18.74 -16.11
C VAL A 23 -21.31 -19.28 -15.09
N SER A 24 -21.74 -20.29 -14.33
CA SER A 24 -20.82 -21.14 -13.57
C SER A 24 -20.09 -22.04 -14.57
N GLY A 25 -19.02 -21.52 -15.16
CA GLY A 25 -18.02 -22.36 -15.80
C GLY A 25 -17.12 -22.91 -14.72
N THR A 26 -17.26 -24.20 -14.41
CA THR A 26 -16.18 -24.96 -13.75
C THR A 26 -15.03 -25.06 -14.76
N GLU A 27 -14.20 -24.03 -14.82
CA GLU A 27 -12.87 -24.16 -15.44
C GLU A 27 -12.00 -24.96 -14.46
N SER A 28 -11.43 -26.05 -14.96
CA SER A 28 -10.42 -26.83 -14.25
C SER A 28 -9.15 -25.98 -14.13
N GLY A 29 -9.09 -25.14 -13.10
CA GLY A 29 -7.87 -24.43 -12.72
C GLY A 29 -6.83 -25.44 -12.24
N THR A 30 -5.55 -25.18 -12.54
CA THR A 30 -4.44 -25.88 -11.88
C THR A 30 -4.60 -25.69 -10.38
N ASP A 31 -4.80 -26.79 -9.64
CA ASP A 31 -4.85 -26.73 -8.18
C ASP A 31 -3.47 -26.37 -7.64
N TRP A 32 -3.40 -25.62 -6.54
CA TRP A 32 -2.15 -25.29 -5.86
C TRP A 32 -2.26 -25.71 -4.40
N SER A 33 -1.18 -26.28 -3.87
CA SER A 33 -1.12 -26.64 -2.45
C SER A 33 -0.01 -25.93 -1.71
N LEU A 34 -0.34 -25.54 -0.48
CA LEU A 34 0.60 -25.07 0.53
C LEU A 34 0.98 -26.24 1.43
N GLN A 35 2.24 -26.67 1.32
CA GLN A 35 2.81 -27.75 2.11
C GLN A 35 3.66 -27.16 3.23
N VAL A 36 3.14 -27.14 4.45
CA VAL A 36 3.86 -26.62 5.62
C VAL A 36 4.75 -27.69 6.22
N GLU A 37 6.05 -27.41 6.30
CA GLU A 37 7.07 -28.32 6.83
C GLU A 37 7.20 -28.19 8.35
N SER A 38 6.99 -26.99 8.90
CA SER A 38 7.13 -26.73 10.33
C SER A 38 6.16 -25.66 10.83
N ASN A 39 5.69 -25.81 12.08
CA ASN A 39 4.82 -24.83 12.76
C ASN A 39 3.60 -24.36 11.94
N LYS A 40 2.64 -25.27 11.72
CA LYS A 40 1.40 -25.00 10.96
C LYS A 40 0.59 -23.81 11.47
N LYS A 41 0.71 -23.47 12.76
CA LYS A 41 -0.05 -22.41 13.42
C LYS A 41 0.15 -21.04 12.78
N VAL A 42 1.37 -20.72 12.32
CA VAL A 42 1.64 -19.40 11.69
C VAL A 42 1.01 -19.24 10.31
N TRP A 43 0.39 -20.30 9.78
CA TRP A 43 -0.26 -20.35 8.47
C TRP A 43 -1.79 -20.48 8.55
N GLU A 44 -2.37 -20.65 9.75
CA GLU A 44 -3.80 -20.95 9.93
C GLU A 44 -4.71 -19.89 9.32
N ASP A 45 -4.32 -18.62 9.45
CA ASP A 45 -5.07 -17.47 8.96
C ASP A 45 -4.35 -16.74 7.81
N ARG A 46 -3.46 -17.44 7.09
CA ARG A 46 -2.66 -16.85 6.01
C ARG A 46 -3.13 -17.24 4.64
N ILE A 47 -3.01 -16.29 3.72
CA ILE A 47 -3.27 -16.49 2.30
C ILE A 47 -1.97 -16.27 1.54
N VAL A 48 -1.53 -17.29 0.80
CA VAL A 48 -0.49 -17.13 -0.21
C VAL A 48 -1.18 -16.88 -1.55
N GLN A 49 -1.10 -15.65 -2.04
CA GLN A 49 -1.61 -15.30 -3.36
C GLN A 49 -0.57 -15.63 -4.43
N VAL A 50 -0.97 -16.40 -5.42
CA VAL A 50 -0.22 -16.68 -6.64
C VAL A 50 -0.83 -15.84 -7.76
N ALA A 51 -0.06 -14.90 -8.28
CA ALA A 51 -0.47 -14.05 -9.38
C ALA A 51 0.24 -14.51 -10.67
N LYS A 52 -0.55 -14.86 -11.69
CA LYS A 52 -0.06 -15.30 -13.00
C LYS A 52 -0.35 -14.23 -14.04
N GLY A 53 0.71 -13.72 -14.66
CA GLY A 53 0.63 -12.81 -15.80
C GLY A 53 1.00 -13.52 -17.10
N SER A 54 0.21 -13.29 -18.16
CA SER A 54 0.67 -13.46 -19.54
C SER A 54 0.29 -12.22 -20.34
N ILE A 55 1.07 -11.89 -21.37
CA ILE A 55 0.83 -10.73 -22.23
C ILE A 55 -0.56 -10.80 -22.90
N ASP A 56 -1.08 -12.01 -23.09
CA ASP A 56 -2.29 -12.28 -23.89
C ASP A 56 -3.52 -12.65 -23.03
N GLN A 57 -3.41 -12.73 -21.70
CA GLN A 57 -4.53 -13.11 -20.82
C GLN A 57 -4.67 -12.19 -19.60
N PRO A 58 -5.92 -11.96 -19.12
CA PRO A 58 -6.15 -11.22 -17.89
C PRO A 58 -5.44 -11.90 -16.70
N TYR A 59 -4.84 -11.08 -15.84
CA TYR A 59 -4.18 -11.52 -14.60
C TYR A 59 -5.05 -12.51 -13.83
N THR A 60 -4.56 -13.73 -13.65
CA THR A 60 -5.23 -14.75 -12.83
C THR A 60 -4.60 -14.74 -11.45
N GLN A 61 -5.42 -14.53 -10.42
CA GLN A 61 -5.01 -14.62 -9.03
C GLN A 61 -5.59 -15.90 -8.43
N ILE A 62 -4.76 -16.60 -7.66
CA ILE A 62 -5.12 -17.84 -6.98
C ILE A 62 -4.76 -17.65 -5.51
N ASN A 63 -5.75 -17.77 -4.63
CA ASN A 63 -5.53 -17.72 -3.19
C ASN A 63 -5.29 -19.13 -2.70
N VAL A 64 -4.16 -19.36 -2.04
CA VAL A 64 -3.77 -20.67 -1.52
C VAL A 64 -3.71 -20.59 0.00
N THR A 65 -4.43 -21.49 0.65
CA THR A 65 -4.50 -21.63 2.11
C THR A 65 -4.15 -23.06 2.51
N LEU A 66 -4.13 -23.35 3.82
CA LEU A 66 -3.99 -24.72 4.33
C LEU A 66 -5.12 -25.66 3.89
N ASN A 67 -6.25 -25.12 3.42
CA ASN A 67 -7.42 -25.88 3.01
C ASN A 67 -7.49 -26.10 1.50
N GLY A 68 -6.50 -25.61 0.73
CA GLY A 68 -6.42 -25.72 -0.72
C GLY A 68 -6.41 -24.37 -1.44
N SER A 69 -6.47 -24.43 -2.76
CA SER A 69 -6.49 -23.27 -3.64
C SER A 69 -7.90 -22.91 -4.10
N THR A 70 -8.15 -21.62 -4.21
CA THR A 70 -9.34 -21.07 -4.85
C THR A 70 -8.92 -20.00 -5.85
N SER A 71 -9.34 -20.16 -7.12
CA SER A 71 -9.19 -19.11 -8.11
C SER A 71 -9.99 -17.88 -7.68
N SER A 72 -9.31 -16.74 -7.50
CA SER A 72 -10.00 -15.45 -7.43
C SER A 72 -10.11 -14.95 -8.86
N HIS A 73 -11.00 -15.55 -9.65
CA HIS A 73 -11.39 -14.93 -10.91
C HIS A 73 -11.95 -13.56 -10.58
N LYS A 74 -11.51 -12.54 -11.32
CA LYS A 74 -12.03 -11.19 -11.19
C LYS A 74 -13.53 -11.21 -11.48
N GLY A 75 -14.30 -11.44 -10.44
CA GLY A 75 -15.56 -10.80 -10.28
C GLY A 75 -15.43 -9.31 -10.56
N SER A 76 -16.54 -8.69 -10.96
CA SER A 76 -16.60 -7.23 -11.11
C SER A 76 -15.94 -6.53 -9.90
N TYR A 77 -15.46 -5.30 -10.05
CA TYR A 77 -14.97 -4.48 -8.92
C TYR A 77 -15.86 -4.62 -7.65
N PHE A 78 -17.16 -4.83 -7.84
CA PHE A 78 -18.14 -5.10 -6.80
C PHE A 78 -17.95 -6.40 -6.01
N GLU A 79 -17.53 -7.50 -6.63
CA GLU A 79 -17.27 -8.78 -5.96
C GLU A 79 -15.95 -8.74 -5.18
N GLN A 80 -14.91 -8.09 -5.71
CA GLN A 80 -13.72 -7.77 -4.91
C GLN A 80 -14.07 -6.89 -3.71
N LEU A 81 -15.04 -5.98 -3.85
CA LEU A 81 -15.56 -5.13 -2.77
C LEU A 81 -16.50 -5.89 -1.80
N LEU A 82 -17.03 -7.06 -2.18
CA LEU A 82 -17.83 -7.96 -1.35
C LEU A 82 -16.97 -8.98 -0.61
N ASP A 83 -15.95 -9.56 -1.25
CA ASP A 83 -14.90 -10.36 -0.56
C ASP A 83 -14.12 -9.49 0.42
N PHE A 84 -13.87 -8.24 0.05
CA PHE A 84 -13.43 -7.18 0.97
C PHE A 84 -14.34 -7.10 2.21
N ARG A 85 -15.67 -7.25 2.13
CA ARG A 85 -16.54 -7.26 3.33
C ARG A 85 -16.36 -8.49 4.22
N ALA A 86 -15.88 -9.62 3.69
CA ALA A 86 -15.76 -10.88 4.42
C ALA A 86 -14.45 -10.96 5.23
N ASN A 87 -13.36 -10.37 4.72
CA ASN A 87 -12.01 -10.48 5.32
C ASN A 87 -11.71 -9.45 6.43
N PHE A 88 -12.74 -8.86 7.03
CA PHE A 88 -12.56 -7.79 8.01
C PHE A 88 -13.24 -8.12 9.33
N GLY A 89 -12.42 -8.25 10.38
CA GLY A 89 -12.88 -8.47 11.75
C GLY A 89 -13.99 -7.53 12.19
N GLU A 90 -14.85 -8.01 13.09
CA GLU A 90 -16.05 -7.30 13.55
C GLU A 90 -15.73 -5.94 14.21
N ASP A 91 -14.50 -5.75 14.70
CA ASP A 91 -14.12 -4.64 15.58
C ASP A 91 -13.98 -3.27 14.90
N SER A 92 -13.93 -3.17 13.57
CA SER A 92 -13.77 -1.90 12.82
C SER A 92 -14.96 -1.54 11.92
N ARG A 93 -16.13 -2.14 12.16
CA ARG A 93 -17.31 -1.97 11.30
C ARG A 93 -17.79 -0.52 11.19
N ALA A 94 -17.74 0.26 12.27
CA ALA A 94 -18.23 1.63 12.26
C ALA A 94 -17.29 2.55 11.47
N PHE A 95 -15.98 2.46 11.71
CA PHE A 95 -14.96 3.21 10.97
C PHE A 95 -15.05 2.94 9.47
N LYS A 96 -15.24 1.67 9.09
CA LYS A 96 -15.45 1.25 7.69
C LYS A 96 -16.73 1.82 7.06
N ARG A 97 -17.81 1.96 7.83
CA ARG A 97 -19.04 2.59 7.33
C ARG A 97 -18.84 4.08 7.08
N ALA A 98 -18.10 4.76 7.95
CA ALA A 98 -17.74 6.16 7.79
C ALA A 98 -16.85 6.37 6.56
N LEU A 99 -15.80 5.54 6.39
CA LEU A 99 -14.95 5.53 5.19
C LEU A 99 -15.77 5.37 3.89
N LYS A 100 -16.81 4.55 3.90
CA LYS A 100 -17.70 4.33 2.75
C LYS A 100 -18.58 5.51 2.36
N GLN A 101 -18.66 6.54 3.20
CA GLN A 101 -19.34 7.78 2.84
C GLN A 101 -18.43 8.76 2.09
N LEU A 102 -17.17 8.40 1.87
CA LEU A 102 -16.18 9.24 1.19
C LEU A 102 -15.99 8.77 -0.26
N ASP A 103 -15.91 9.73 -1.18
CA ASP A 103 -15.65 9.52 -2.61
C ASP A 103 -14.23 8.97 -2.84
N TYR A 104 -13.30 9.42 -1.99
CA TYR A 104 -11.89 9.06 -1.99
C TYR A 104 -11.39 9.09 -0.56
N ALA A 105 -10.56 8.13 -0.13
CA ALA A 105 -9.97 8.18 1.20
C ALA A 105 -8.63 7.43 1.26
N GLN A 106 -7.73 7.96 2.09
CA GLN A 106 -6.56 7.24 2.56
C GLN A 106 -6.70 6.97 4.06
N ARG A 107 -6.11 5.87 4.53
CA ARG A 107 -6.09 5.48 5.95
C ARG A 107 -4.69 5.06 6.40
N ILE A 108 -4.45 5.19 7.71
CA ILE A 108 -3.30 4.66 8.42
C ILE A 108 -3.76 4.02 9.74
N TRP A 109 -2.99 3.08 10.25
CA TRP A 109 -3.16 2.58 11.61
C TRP A 109 -2.14 3.26 12.53
N THR A 110 -2.63 3.95 13.55
CA THR A 110 -1.80 4.60 14.55
C THR A 110 -1.78 3.82 15.86
N THR A 111 -0.85 4.16 16.76
CA THR A 111 -0.87 3.65 18.14
C THR A 111 -2.11 4.06 18.92
N ASP A 112 -2.79 5.14 18.50
CA ASP A 112 -4.01 5.66 19.12
C ASP A 112 -5.30 5.16 18.44
N GLY A 113 -5.18 4.36 17.37
CA GLY A 113 -6.30 3.81 16.61
C GLY A 113 -6.26 4.11 15.11
N GLU A 114 -7.37 3.89 14.43
CA GLU A 114 -7.51 4.14 12.98
C GLU A 114 -7.66 5.64 12.71
N VAL A 115 -6.92 6.14 11.72
CA VAL A 115 -7.05 7.51 11.21
C VAL A 115 -7.23 7.47 9.70
N ALA A 116 -8.13 8.28 9.16
CA ALA A 116 -8.31 8.44 7.74
C ALA A 116 -8.57 9.90 7.37
N ILE A 117 -8.20 10.24 6.14
CA ILE A 117 -8.58 11.50 5.50
C ILE A 117 -9.18 11.19 4.14
N GLY A 118 -10.26 11.88 3.78
CA GLY A 118 -10.89 11.67 2.50
C GLY A 118 -11.83 12.78 2.08
N GLN A 119 -12.31 12.65 0.86
CA GLN A 119 -13.20 13.57 0.18
C GLN A 119 -14.65 13.12 0.39
N LYS A 120 -15.55 14.02 0.80
CA LYS A 120 -16.98 13.73 0.88
C LYS A 120 -17.77 14.29 -0.30
N ASP A 121 -17.33 15.41 -0.86
CA ASP A 121 -17.91 16.07 -2.02
C ASP A 121 -16.85 16.96 -2.69
N ARG A 122 -17.24 17.94 -3.53
CA ARG A 122 -16.29 18.75 -4.31
C ARG A 122 -15.53 19.81 -3.52
N ASP A 123 -15.92 20.11 -2.30
CA ASP A 123 -15.30 21.18 -1.50
C ASP A 123 -15.08 20.82 -0.02
N THR A 124 -15.41 19.59 0.37
CA THR A 124 -15.30 19.11 1.75
C THR A 124 -14.30 17.96 1.88
N LEU A 125 -13.29 18.18 2.72
CA LEU A 125 -12.42 17.14 3.27
C LEU A 125 -12.95 16.66 4.62
N VAL A 126 -12.72 15.39 4.92
CA VAL A 126 -13.16 14.75 6.16
C VAL A 126 -11.99 14.01 6.78
N VAL A 127 -11.74 14.27 8.07
CA VAL A 127 -10.88 13.46 8.92
C VAL A 127 -11.75 12.53 9.75
N LEU A 128 -11.40 11.25 9.76
CA LEU A 128 -12.01 10.22 10.59
C LEU A 128 -10.98 9.72 11.59
N LYS A 129 -11.36 9.62 12.87
CA LYS A 129 -10.52 9.01 13.92
C LYS A 129 -11.34 7.99 14.70
N SER A 130 -10.75 6.85 15.04
CA SER A 130 -11.39 5.85 15.89
C SER A 130 -10.37 5.10 16.72
N LYS A 131 -10.53 5.13 18.06
CA LYS A 131 -9.61 4.44 18.97
C LYS A 131 -9.80 2.92 18.98
N ASP A 132 -11.04 2.47 18.79
CA ASP A 132 -11.44 1.08 18.98
C ASP A 132 -12.20 0.49 17.78
N GLY A 133 -12.32 1.24 16.69
CA GLY A 133 -13.05 0.86 15.47
C GLY A 133 -14.59 0.94 15.59
N LYS A 134 -15.12 1.24 16.79
CA LYS A 134 -16.56 1.23 17.11
C LYS A 134 -17.15 2.63 17.15
N GLU A 135 -16.46 3.56 17.80
CA GLU A 135 -16.84 4.98 17.79
C GLU A 135 -15.93 5.74 16.82
N VAL A 136 -16.53 6.57 15.97
CA VAL A 136 -15.83 7.30 14.91
C VAL A 136 -16.09 8.78 15.10
N ASP A 137 -15.02 9.52 15.39
CA ASP A 137 -15.01 10.97 15.34
C ASP A 137 -14.90 11.40 13.88
N VAL A 138 -15.79 12.31 13.48
CA VAL A 138 -15.89 12.84 12.12
C VAL A 138 -15.71 14.34 12.16
N THR A 139 -14.65 14.84 11.54
CA THR A 139 -14.36 16.26 11.44
C THR A 139 -14.34 16.69 9.98
N GLU A 140 -15.22 17.62 9.61
CA GLU A 140 -15.34 18.13 8.24
C GLU A 140 -14.65 19.49 8.09
N PHE A 141 -13.96 19.66 6.97
CA PHE A 141 -13.23 20.85 6.58
C PHE A 141 -13.74 21.33 5.22
N GLY A 142 -14.50 22.42 5.21
CA GLY A 142 -14.99 23.04 3.99
C GLY A 142 -13.94 23.89 3.29
N GLN A 143 -14.26 24.39 2.10
CA GLN A 143 -13.37 25.21 1.26
C GLN A 143 -12.06 24.49 0.87
N ALA A 144 -12.07 23.17 0.85
CA ALA A 144 -10.90 22.33 0.57
C ALA A 144 -10.65 22.08 -0.92
N ARG A 145 -11.40 22.75 -1.81
CA ARG A 145 -11.42 22.48 -3.25
C ARG A 145 -10.03 22.43 -3.89
N GLU A 146 -9.14 23.35 -3.52
CA GLU A 146 -7.78 23.40 -4.05
C GLU A 146 -7.00 22.11 -3.77
N ILE A 147 -7.15 21.54 -2.57
CA ILE A 147 -6.49 20.30 -2.15
C ILE A 147 -7.18 19.10 -2.82
N LEU A 148 -8.51 19.14 -2.95
CA LEU A 148 -9.29 18.07 -3.60
C LEU A 148 -8.98 17.95 -5.10
N GLU A 149 -8.72 19.06 -5.78
CA GLU A 149 -8.34 19.13 -7.20
C GLU A 149 -6.82 18.96 -7.42
N SER A 150 -6.10 18.37 -6.46
CA SER A 150 -4.65 18.20 -6.49
C SER A 150 -4.23 16.73 -6.41
N GLY A 151 -2.98 16.43 -6.77
CA GLY A 151 -2.44 15.07 -6.68
C GLY A 151 -2.01 14.71 -5.25
N TRP A 152 -2.74 13.86 -4.55
CA TRP A 152 -2.38 13.47 -3.18
C TRP A 152 -1.21 12.50 -3.18
N LYS A 153 -0.16 12.83 -2.42
CA LYS A 153 1.00 11.97 -2.22
C LYS A 153 0.84 11.06 -1.00
N GLY A 154 -0.01 11.45 -0.06
CA GLY A 154 -0.25 10.67 1.16
C GLY A 154 -0.43 11.58 2.35
N PHE A 155 -0.90 11.02 3.46
CA PHE A 155 -1.08 11.75 4.70
C PHE A 155 -0.35 11.08 5.86
N TYR A 156 -0.09 11.84 6.90
CA TYR A 156 0.52 11.37 8.14
C TYR A 156 -0.09 12.12 9.33
N VAL A 157 0.19 11.64 10.54
CA VAL A 157 -0.15 12.32 11.79
C VAL A 157 1.13 12.77 12.46
N TYR A 158 1.17 14.03 12.88
CA TYR A 158 2.29 14.61 13.62
C TYR A 158 1.76 15.75 14.49
N ASP A 159 2.20 15.81 15.75
CA ASP A 159 1.76 16.83 16.72
C ASP A 159 0.22 16.85 16.87
N ASP A 160 -0.36 15.65 17.04
CA ASP A 160 -1.81 15.37 17.15
C ASP A 160 -2.68 15.79 15.95
N LYS A 161 -2.07 16.33 14.89
CA LYS A 161 -2.76 16.84 13.71
C LYS A 161 -2.56 15.93 12.52
N VAL A 162 -3.58 15.87 11.67
CA VAL A 162 -3.49 15.23 10.36
C VAL A 162 -2.81 16.20 9.40
N HIS A 163 -1.86 15.69 8.61
CA HIS A 163 -1.16 16.43 7.58
C HIS A 163 -1.28 15.69 6.26
N LEU A 164 -1.65 16.40 5.18
CA LEU A 164 -1.77 15.84 3.83
C LEU A 164 -0.72 16.45 2.92
N LEU A 165 0.12 15.59 2.32
CA LEU A 165 1.05 15.97 1.26
C LEU A 165 0.37 15.89 -0.09
N TYR A 166 0.48 16.96 -0.89
CA TYR A 166 -0.16 17.03 -2.19
C TYR A 166 0.60 17.91 -3.19
N ASP A 167 0.37 17.66 -4.47
CA ASP A 167 0.86 18.44 -5.61
C ASP A 167 -0.22 19.40 -6.05
N GLN A 168 -0.05 20.68 -5.69
CA GLN A 168 -1.03 21.70 -5.99
C GLN A 168 -1.24 21.78 -7.51
N ASN A 169 -2.49 21.66 -7.95
CA ASN A 169 -2.90 21.67 -9.37
C ASN A 169 -2.31 20.53 -10.23
N TYR A 170 -1.94 19.39 -9.62
CA TYR A 170 -1.23 18.29 -10.28
C TYR A 170 0.14 18.69 -10.87
N GLU A 171 0.70 19.82 -10.43
CA GLU A 171 2.05 20.18 -10.81
C GLU A 171 3.03 19.43 -9.91
N THR A 172 3.64 18.36 -10.44
CA THR A 172 4.57 17.46 -9.74
C THR A 172 5.63 18.17 -8.90
N THR A 173 6.09 19.33 -9.33
CA THR A 173 7.10 20.05 -8.56
C THR A 173 6.46 20.81 -7.39
N ASN A 174 5.22 21.25 -7.50
CA ASN A 174 4.54 22.15 -6.57
C ASN A 174 3.95 21.40 -5.36
N HIS A 175 4.85 20.83 -4.55
CA HIS A 175 4.51 20.14 -3.32
C HIS A 175 4.10 21.07 -2.19
N HIS A 176 3.01 20.72 -1.55
CA HIS A 176 2.46 21.38 -0.37
C HIS A 176 2.13 20.37 0.73
N VAL A 177 2.09 20.87 1.95
CA VAL A 177 1.49 20.19 3.11
C VAL A 177 0.29 20.99 3.59
N ALA A 178 -0.85 20.33 3.77
CA ALA A 178 -2.01 20.87 4.44
C ALA A 178 -2.09 20.30 5.86
N THR A 179 -2.15 21.15 6.87
CA THR A 179 -2.28 20.76 8.27
C THR A 179 -3.70 21.06 8.75
N PHE A 180 -4.39 20.03 9.26
CA PHE A 180 -5.79 20.10 9.68
C PHE A 180 -5.90 20.29 11.19
N ASP A 181 -6.57 21.35 11.61
CA ASP A 181 -6.87 21.61 13.02
C ASP A 181 -8.34 21.28 13.30
N GLU A 182 -8.55 20.13 13.94
CA GLU A 182 -9.89 19.63 14.22
C GLU A 182 -10.66 20.48 15.24
N SER A 183 -9.95 21.20 16.12
CA SER A 183 -10.57 22.04 17.14
C SER A 183 -11.22 23.29 16.55
N THR A 184 -10.59 23.85 15.51
CA THR A 184 -11.08 25.04 14.80
C THR A 184 -11.81 24.69 13.51
N LYS A 185 -11.72 23.43 13.05
CA LYS A 185 -12.24 22.97 11.74
C LYS A 185 -11.68 23.77 10.57
N THR A 186 -10.42 24.18 10.68
CA THR A 186 -9.69 24.90 9.64
C THR A 186 -8.42 24.16 9.28
N PHE A 187 -7.87 24.44 8.11
CA PHE A 187 -6.55 23.95 7.72
C PHE A 187 -5.67 25.10 7.23
N VAL A 188 -4.37 24.89 7.31
CA VAL A 188 -3.36 25.79 6.75
C VAL A 188 -2.52 25.03 5.74
N THR A 189 -2.13 25.70 4.66
CA THR A 189 -1.28 25.10 3.62
C THR A 189 0.08 25.76 3.61
N GLN A 190 1.13 24.97 3.43
CA GLN A 190 2.51 25.45 3.37
C GLN A 190 3.22 24.76 2.20
N LYS A 191 4.05 25.53 1.49
CA LYS A 191 4.88 24.99 0.41
C LYS A 191 6.09 24.26 1.00
N ILE A 192 6.48 23.13 0.41
CA ILE A 192 7.63 22.33 0.84
C ILE A 192 8.92 22.83 0.17
N ASP A 193 10.03 22.87 0.91
CA ASP A 193 11.30 23.34 0.38
C ASP A 193 11.96 22.33 -0.60
N ARG A 194 12.34 22.88 -1.76
CA ARG A 194 12.86 22.30 -3.00
C ARG A 194 14.28 21.74 -2.97
N SER A 195 14.68 20.82 -2.09
CA SER A 195 16.03 20.22 -2.19
C SER A 195 16.11 19.06 -3.20
N LYS A 196 15.88 19.30 -4.49
CA LYS A 196 16.03 18.37 -5.66
C LYS A 196 15.26 17.04 -5.66
N THR A 197 14.80 16.57 -4.52
CA THR A 197 14.08 15.32 -4.33
C THR A 197 12.60 15.61 -4.13
N LEU A 198 11.75 14.91 -4.87
CA LEU A 198 10.30 15.05 -4.83
C LEU A 198 9.69 14.00 -3.90
N VAL A 199 8.49 14.27 -3.40
CA VAL A 199 7.71 13.30 -2.62
C VAL A 199 6.80 12.55 -3.58
N GLY A 200 7.12 11.28 -3.85
CA GLY A 200 6.30 10.38 -4.66
C GLY A 200 5.14 9.76 -3.86
N GLY A 201 5.33 9.55 -2.55
CA GLY A 201 4.23 9.23 -1.66
C GLY A 201 4.63 8.99 -0.21
N VAL A 202 3.67 8.99 0.71
CA VAL A 202 3.88 8.63 2.12
C VAL A 202 3.79 7.12 2.28
N VAL A 203 4.79 6.49 2.90
CA VAL A 203 4.76 5.06 3.21
C VAL A 203 3.79 4.84 4.38
N GLY A 204 2.96 3.79 4.34
CA GLY A 204 1.90 3.58 5.34
C GLY A 204 0.56 4.21 4.99
N ALA A 205 0.54 5.29 4.19
CA ALA A 205 -0.69 5.94 3.75
C ALA A 205 -1.38 5.13 2.65
N GLU A 206 -2.31 4.28 3.04
CA GLU A 206 -2.94 3.33 2.14
C GLU A 206 -4.22 3.87 1.56
N TRP A 207 -4.44 3.55 0.29
CA TRP A 207 -5.73 3.73 -0.32
C TRP A 207 -6.72 2.80 0.36
N SER A 208 -7.78 3.38 0.94
CA SER A 208 -8.68 2.68 1.88
C SER A 208 -9.39 1.46 1.30
N TRP A 209 -9.35 1.29 -0.01
CA TRP A 209 -10.02 0.24 -0.77
C TRP A 209 -9.11 -0.93 -1.18
N TYR A 210 -7.79 -0.83 -0.96
CA TYR A 210 -6.86 -1.92 -1.24
C TYR A 210 -6.62 -2.77 0.02
N PRO A 211 -6.67 -4.12 -0.09
CA PRO A 211 -6.16 -4.99 0.95
C PRO A 211 -4.65 -4.86 0.97
N SER A 212 -4.14 -4.11 1.93
CA SER A 212 -2.73 -4.08 2.26
C SER A 212 -2.41 -5.22 3.23
N ALA A 213 -1.26 -5.85 3.01
CA ALA A 213 -0.60 -6.58 4.08
C ALA A 213 -0.37 -5.59 5.24
N TYR A 214 -0.75 -5.98 6.45
CA TYR A 214 -0.69 -5.15 7.65
C TYR A 214 0.69 -4.48 7.81
N GLN A 215 0.77 -3.17 7.57
CA GLN A 215 2.03 -2.41 7.66
C GLN A 215 2.41 -2.03 9.10
N GLY A 216 1.70 -2.53 10.11
CA GLY A 216 1.92 -2.18 11.51
C GLY A 216 1.27 -0.87 11.96
N GLN A 217 1.64 -0.40 13.15
CA GLN A 217 1.09 0.81 13.76
C GLN A 217 2.15 1.90 13.81
N VAL A 218 1.80 3.12 13.38
CA VAL A 218 2.69 4.29 13.43
C VAL A 218 2.34 5.18 14.63
N ALA A 219 3.34 5.66 15.36
CA ALA A 219 3.12 6.64 16.42
C ALA A 219 2.73 8.00 15.83
N THR A 220 1.90 8.76 16.55
CA THR A 220 1.28 10.02 16.12
C THR A 220 2.18 11.25 16.30
N ASP A 221 3.34 11.08 16.92
CA ASP A 221 4.33 12.10 17.24
C ASP A 221 5.66 11.92 16.48
N ASN A 222 5.72 10.97 15.55
CA ASN A 222 6.91 10.72 14.73
C ASN A 222 7.27 11.95 13.89
N ARG A 223 8.46 12.51 14.14
CA ARG A 223 8.96 13.67 13.38
C ARG A 223 9.30 13.34 11.93
N TYR A 224 9.95 12.21 11.72
CA TYR A 224 10.44 11.79 10.40
C TYR A 224 9.46 10.81 9.79
N ILE A 225 8.83 11.23 8.69
CA ILE A 225 7.78 10.47 8.02
C ILE A 225 8.40 9.71 6.84
N PRO A 226 8.42 8.37 6.82
CA PRO A 226 8.95 7.64 5.67
C PRO A 226 8.18 7.94 4.38
N ILE A 227 8.92 8.21 3.30
CA ILE A 227 8.36 8.54 1.99
C ILE A 227 9.02 7.74 0.87
N ARG A 228 8.27 7.52 -0.21
CA ARG A 228 8.84 7.23 -1.53
C ARG A 228 9.31 8.54 -2.12
N ALA A 229 10.59 8.60 -2.46
CA ALA A 229 11.18 9.77 -3.10
C ALA A 229 11.22 9.56 -4.61
N THR A 230 10.92 10.62 -5.37
CA THR A 230 11.00 10.60 -6.83
C THR A 230 11.92 11.71 -7.34
N ALA A 231 12.34 11.57 -8.59
CA ALA A 231 12.96 12.63 -9.37
C ALA A 231 12.27 12.72 -10.74
N LEU A 232 12.29 13.92 -11.32
CA LEU A 232 11.86 14.10 -12.70
C LEU A 232 13.01 13.76 -13.64
N GLU A 233 12.78 12.79 -14.52
CA GLU A 233 13.70 12.42 -15.59
C GLU A 233 13.08 12.71 -16.95
N THR A 234 13.89 13.14 -17.91
CA THR A 234 13.48 13.26 -19.31
C THR A 234 13.73 11.92 -19.98
N LEU A 235 12.65 11.27 -20.41
CA LEU A 235 12.67 10.02 -21.16
C LEU A 235 12.35 10.31 -22.63
N GLN A 236 12.73 9.39 -23.50
CA GLN A 236 12.43 9.45 -24.93
C GLN A 236 11.58 8.23 -25.31
N ASP A 237 10.48 8.45 -26.02
CA ASP A 237 9.65 7.36 -26.52
C ASP A 237 10.19 6.74 -27.82
N ASP A 238 9.55 5.68 -28.29
CA ASP A 238 9.93 4.95 -29.51
C ASP A 238 9.80 5.79 -30.80
N THR A 239 9.11 6.94 -30.74
CA THR A 239 8.98 7.89 -31.85
C THR A 239 10.06 8.97 -31.83
N GLY A 240 10.84 9.03 -30.76
CA GLY A 240 11.88 10.03 -30.52
C GLY A 240 11.39 11.28 -29.81
N GLU A 241 10.14 11.33 -29.34
CA GLU A 241 9.60 12.45 -28.57
C GLU A 241 10.05 12.36 -27.11
N GLU A 242 10.53 13.49 -26.57
CA GLU A 242 10.93 13.60 -25.17
C GLU A 242 9.71 13.91 -24.29
N TYR A 243 9.60 13.20 -23.16
CA TYR A 243 8.61 13.47 -22.12
C TYR A 243 9.26 13.40 -20.74
N MET A 244 8.69 14.10 -19.77
CA MET A 244 9.16 14.04 -18.38
C MET A 244 8.35 12.99 -17.61
N SER A 245 9.05 12.13 -16.87
CA SER A 245 8.43 11.13 -16.00
C SER A 245 8.97 11.26 -14.58
N GLU A 246 8.11 11.01 -13.59
CA GLU A 246 8.57 10.75 -12.22
C GLU A 246 9.17 9.35 -12.16
N MET A 247 10.40 9.26 -11.64
CA MET A 247 11.13 8.00 -11.43
C MET A 247 11.40 7.83 -9.94
N ASP A 248 11.15 6.63 -9.42
CA ASP A 248 11.43 6.29 -8.02
C ASP A 248 12.94 6.32 -7.76
N LEU A 249 13.34 6.96 -6.67
CA LEU A 249 14.72 6.98 -6.21
C LEU A 249 14.98 5.81 -5.25
N PRO A 250 16.04 5.02 -5.46
CA PRO A 250 16.37 3.92 -4.56
C PRO A 250 16.90 4.41 -3.21
N GLY A 251 16.66 3.60 -2.17
CA GLY A 251 17.05 3.87 -0.80
C GLY A 251 15.91 4.41 0.06
N LEU A 252 16.26 4.82 1.29
CA LEU A 252 15.30 5.34 2.24
C LEU A 252 15.34 6.86 2.31
N PHE A 253 14.15 7.44 2.23
CA PHE A 253 13.92 8.87 2.38
C PHE A 253 12.82 9.10 3.42
N VAL A 254 12.96 10.21 4.15
CA VAL A 254 11.96 10.67 5.11
C VAL A 254 11.64 12.13 4.86
N TYR A 255 10.44 12.54 5.18
CA TYR A 255 10.05 13.94 5.28
C TYR A 255 10.19 14.38 6.75
N ASP A 256 10.99 15.41 7.01
CA ASP A 256 11.12 16.03 8.33
C ASP A 256 9.95 16.99 8.55
N ALA A 257 8.93 16.53 9.29
CA ALA A 257 7.69 17.28 9.50
C ALA A 257 7.90 18.60 10.27
N LYS A 258 8.97 18.70 11.05
CA LYS A 258 9.32 19.91 11.78
C LYS A 258 10.01 20.95 10.89
N GLU A 259 10.91 20.51 10.03
CA GLU A 259 11.73 21.40 9.19
C GLU A 259 11.17 21.57 7.77
N ASN A 260 10.07 20.88 7.44
CA ASN A 260 9.38 20.95 6.16
C ASN A 260 10.30 20.67 4.94
N LYS A 261 11.08 19.58 5.03
CA LYS A 261 12.05 19.19 4.00
C LYS A 261 12.21 17.69 3.88
N VAL A 262 12.68 17.23 2.72
CA VAL A 262 13.06 15.83 2.50
C VAL A 262 14.48 15.58 3.00
N VAL A 263 14.69 14.47 3.71
CA VAL A 263 15.97 14.01 4.22
C VAL A 263 16.25 12.61 3.66
N LYS A 264 17.44 12.43 3.10
CA LYS A 264 17.93 11.12 2.64
C LYS A 264 18.58 10.38 3.83
N VAL A 265 18.10 9.17 4.13
CA VAL A 265 18.54 8.38 5.30
C VAL A 265 19.56 7.31 4.91
N ASN A 266 19.33 6.59 3.81
CA ASN A 266 20.25 5.58 3.28
C ASN A 266 20.41 5.75 1.76
N GLN A 267 21.55 5.34 1.18
CA GLN A 267 21.82 5.40 -0.24
C GLN A 267 21.78 4.03 -0.90
N SER A 268 21.11 3.97 -2.06
CA SER A 268 21.51 3.14 -3.20
C SER A 268 21.10 1.67 -3.18
N GLU A 269 20.31 1.22 -2.22
CA GLU A 269 19.78 -0.15 -2.23
C GLU A 269 18.26 -0.17 -2.24
N GLU A 270 17.74 -1.15 -2.96
CA GLU A 270 16.32 -1.49 -2.90
C GLU A 270 16.02 -2.10 -1.52
N LEU A 271 15.00 -1.55 -0.88
CA LEU A 271 14.52 -1.98 0.42
C LEU A 271 13.30 -2.87 0.25
N LYS A 272 13.27 -3.98 0.98
CA LYS A 272 12.26 -5.04 0.85
C LYS A 272 11.41 -5.13 2.10
N GLY A 273 10.09 -5.12 1.92
CA GLY A 273 9.13 -5.13 3.01
C GLY A 273 9.18 -3.85 3.86
N THR A 274 8.09 -3.53 4.54
CA THR A 274 8.01 -2.41 5.46
C THR A 274 7.14 -2.78 6.65
N LEU A 275 7.55 -2.35 7.84
CA LEU A 275 6.78 -2.46 9.07
C LEU A 275 6.97 -1.21 9.93
N PHE A 276 5.86 -0.64 10.39
CA PHE A 276 5.81 0.36 11.44
C PHE A 276 5.57 -0.29 12.80
N LYS A 277 6.36 0.10 13.80
CA LYS A 277 6.18 -0.32 15.20
C LYS A 277 6.32 0.90 16.11
N GLY A 278 5.25 1.67 16.21
CA GLY A 278 5.21 2.93 16.94
C GLY A 278 6.19 3.93 16.33
N HIS A 279 7.29 4.19 17.02
CA HIS A 279 8.35 5.09 16.56
C HIS A 279 9.39 4.41 15.66
N GLU A 280 9.27 3.11 15.40
CA GLU A 280 10.23 2.40 14.55
C GLU A 280 9.71 2.20 13.14
N TYR A 281 10.59 2.40 12.16
CA TYR A 281 10.45 1.90 10.80
C TYR A 281 11.42 0.75 10.57
N ARG A 282 10.92 -0.39 10.11
CA ARG A 282 11.70 -1.60 9.86
C ARG A 282 11.59 -2.02 8.40
N THR A 283 12.70 -2.46 7.83
CA THR A 283 12.80 -2.89 6.42
C THR A 283 13.95 -3.87 6.24
N ILE A 284 13.89 -4.72 5.22
CA ILE A 284 14.97 -5.67 4.89
C ILE A 284 15.84 -5.12 3.76
N GLN A 285 17.15 -5.19 3.95
CA GLN A 285 18.17 -4.88 2.95
C GLN A 285 18.40 -6.10 2.03
N SER A 286 19.06 -5.88 0.90
CA SER A 286 19.27 -6.93 -0.10
C SER A 286 20.13 -8.11 0.39
N ASP A 287 20.88 -7.94 1.49
CA ASP A 287 21.72 -8.97 2.12
C ASP A 287 21.03 -9.72 3.28
N GLY A 288 19.76 -9.41 3.57
CA GLY A 288 18.96 -10.07 4.60
C GLY A 288 19.08 -9.42 5.98
N THR A 289 19.81 -8.31 6.08
CA THR A 289 19.86 -7.47 7.27
C THR A 289 18.56 -6.69 7.42
N GLU A 290 17.93 -6.76 8.59
CA GLU A 290 16.84 -5.86 8.97
C GLU A 290 17.42 -4.56 9.50
N LEU A 291 17.05 -3.46 8.85
CA LEU A 291 17.33 -2.09 9.26
C LEU A 291 16.16 -1.57 10.07
N ILE A 292 16.43 -1.13 11.30
CA ILE A 292 15.46 -0.57 12.24
C ILE A 292 15.84 0.88 12.50
N ILE A 293 14.89 1.79 12.35
CA ILE A 293 15.13 3.24 12.38
C ILE A 293 14.16 3.89 13.34
N ASP A 294 14.69 4.64 14.29
CA ASP A 294 13.88 5.50 15.15
C ASP A 294 13.43 6.74 14.38
N LEU A 295 12.12 6.93 14.25
CA LEU A 295 11.49 7.98 13.46
C LEU A 295 11.46 9.35 14.16
N ASN A 296 12.06 9.49 15.34
CA ASN A 296 12.22 10.76 16.04
C ASN A 296 13.64 11.31 15.98
N SER A 297 14.63 10.43 15.82
CA SER A 297 16.07 10.75 15.86
C SER A 297 16.83 10.34 14.60
N LEU A 298 16.27 9.44 13.78
CA LEU A 298 16.95 8.71 12.69
C LEU A 298 18.11 7.84 13.14
N GLU A 299 18.22 7.52 14.44
CA GLU A 299 19.15 6.52 14.92
C GLU A 299 18.82 5.16 14.29
N GLN A 300 19.86 4.46 13.82
CA GLN A 300 19.72 3.21 13.09
C GLN A 300 20.34 2.08 13.89
N THR A 301 19.63 0.96 13.94
CA THR A 301 20.16 -0.31 14.41
C THR A 301 19.91 -1.38 13.37
N THR A 302 20.69 -2.45 13.40
CA THR A 302 20.57 -3.53 12.44
C THR A 302 20.64 -4.89 13.14
N ARG A 303 20.06 -5.89 12.50
CA ARG A 303 20.25 -7.31 12.85
C ARG A 303 20.14 -8.18 11.62
N GLN A 304 20.78 -9.35 11.63
CA GLN A 304 20.56 -10.33 10.57
C GLN A 304 19.17 -10.96 10.74
N ALA A 305 18.30 -10.82 9.75
CA ALA A 305 16.94 -11.34 9.83
C ALA A 305 16.70 -12.54 8.90
N ILE A 306 17.26 -12.51 7.69
CA ILE A 306 17.17 -13.59 6.70
C ILE A 306 18.57 -14.09 6.39
N GLN A 307 18.76 -15.40 6.34
CA GLN A 307 20.05 -16.00 5.98
C GLN A 307 20.10 -16.33 4.47
N GLY A 308 21.13 -15.89 3.77
CA GLY A 308 21.36 -16.22 2.36
C GLY A 308 20.66 -15.28 1.38
N THR A 309 20.18 -15.83 0.26
CA THR A 309 19.56 -15.03 -0.81
C THR A 309 18.21 -14.46 -0.34
N VAL A 310 18.01 -13.15 -0.55
CA VAL A 310 16.74 -12.48 -0.23
C VAL A 310 15.85 -12.38 -1.47
N GLY A 311 14.73 -13.08 -1.45
CA GLY A 311 13.62 -12.99 -2.40
C GLY A 311 12.66 -11.84 -2.07
N SER A 312 11.36 -12.07 -2.20
CA SER A 312 10.32 -11.09 -1.83
C SER A 312 10.06 -11.15 -0.32
N VAL A 313 9.80 -10.01 0.30
CA VAL A 313 9.57 -9.91 1.76
C VAL A 313 8.29 -9.14 2.05
N THR A 314 7.47 -9.67 2.96
CA THR A 314 6.30 -8.98 3.52
C THR A 314 6.30 -9.14 5.03
N TYR A 315 5.90 -8.10 5.75
CA TYR A 315 5.63 -8.19 7.18
C TYR A 315 4.15 -8.46 7.40
N VAL A 316 3.83 -9.46 8.22
CA VAL A 316 2.45 -9.73 8.68
C VAL A 316 2.51 -10.08 10.16
N ASP A 317 1.75 -9.37 10.99
CA ASP A 317 1.75 -9.54 12.45
C ASP A 317 3.16 -9.49 13.08
N GLN A 318 4.01 -8.57 12.58
CA GLN A 318 5.42 -8.40 12.96
C GLN A 318 6.37 -9.54 12.55
N LEU A 319 5.86 -10.61 11.92
CA LEU A 319 6.67 -11.68 11.36
C LEU A 319 7.11 -11.35 9.93
N ILE A 320 8.31 -11.78 9.57
CA ILE A 320 8.85 -11.65 8.23
C ILE A 320 8.46 -12.89 7.43
N TYR A 321 7.61 -12.72 6.42
CA TYR A 321 7.32 -13.73 5.42
C TYR A 321 8.23 -13.51 4.22
N HIS A 322 9.14 -14.45 4.01
CA HIS A 322 10.15 -14.44 2.96
C HIS A 322 9.80 -15.46 1.88
N VAL A 323 9.73 -15.02 0.63
CA VAL A 323 9.34 -15.86 -0.51
C VAL A 323 10.48 -15.99 -1.51
N LEU A 324 10.86 -17.24 -1.78
CA LEU A 324 11.89 -17.61 -2.74
C LEU A 324 11.26 -18.39 -3.90
N PRO A 325 11.07 -17.77 -5.07
CA PRO A 325 10.60 -18.47 -6.26
C PRO A 325 11.52 -19.64 -6.63
N THR A 326 10.92 -20.75 -7.05
CA THR A 326 11.61 -21.96 -7.54
C THR A 326 11.02 -22.37 -8.89
N THR A 327 11.65 -23.31 -9.58
CA THR A 327 11.14 -23.81 -10.87
C THR A 327 9.76 -24.47 -10.78
N GLU A 328 9.39 -25.01 -9.61
CA GLU A 328 8.12 -25.74 -9.41
C GLU A 328 7.08 -24.94 -8.60
N GLY A 329 7.39 -23.69 -8.22
CA GLY A 329 6.58 -22.98 -7.24
C GLY A 329 7.37 -21.95 -6.44
N ALA A 330 7.21 -21.92 -5.12
CA ALA A 330 8.06 -21.12 -4.23
C ALA A 330 8.31 -21.81 -2.89
N MET A 331 9.47 -21.52 -2.30
CA MET A 331 9.77 -21.79 -0.89
C MET A 331 9.36 -20.56 -0.07
N LEU A 332 8.72 -20.80 1.06
CA LEU A 332 8.22 -19.79 1.96
C LEU A 332 8.85 -20.00 3.33
N GLU A 333 9.47 -18.96 3.87
CA GLU A 333 10.10 -18.99 5.19
C GLU A 333 9.52 -17.88 6.05
N VAL A 334 9.32 -18.17 7.33
CA VAL A 334 8.81 -17.21 8.31
C VAL A 334 9.88 -17.00 9.36
N TYR A 335 10.25 -15.74 9.59
CA TYR A 335 11.22 -15.34 10.60
C TYR A 335 10.55 -14.51 11.68
N ASP A 336 10.92 -14.78 12.94
CA ASP A 336 10.56 -14.00 14.11
C ASP A 336 11.85 -13.51 14.76
N GLU A 337 12.04 -12.20 14.79
CA GLU A 337 13.19 -11.54 15.42
C GLU A 337 14.57 -12.08 14.98
N GLY A 338 14.65 -12.64 13.77
CA GLY A 338 15.86 -13.20 13.13
C GLY A 338 15.97 -14.73 13.15
N ASP A 339 15.10 -15.42 13.89
CA ASP A 339 15.04 -16.87 13.92
C ASP A 339 13.97 -17.39 12.95
N MET A 340 14.31 -18.39 12.13
CA MET A 340 13.33 -19.06 11.26
C MET A 340 12.38 -19.91 12.11
N VAL A 341 11.11 -19.49 12.20
CA VAL A 341 10.09 -20.13 13.04
C VAL A 341 9.16 -21.07 12.26
N SER A 342 9.12 -20.96 10.93
CA SER A 342 8.34 -21.84 10.08
C SER A 342 8.88 -21.87 8.65
N ARG A 343 8.60 -22.97 7.95
CA ARG A 343 8.86 -23.15 6.53
C ARG A 343 7.69 -23.86 5.87
N ALA A 344 7.39 -23.44 4.64
CA ALA A 344 6.40 -24.08 3.78
C ALA A 344 6.85 -24.01 2.32
N SER A 345 6.23 -24.81 1.46
CA SER A 345 6.37 -24.69 0.01
C SER A 345 5.01 -24.58 -0.65
N ILE A 346 4.95 -23.84 -1.74
CA ILE A 346 3.78 -23.72 -2.60
C ILE A 346 4.10 -24.31 -3.95
N LYS A 347 3.23 -25.21 -4.44
CA LYS A 347 3.42 -25.91 -5.72
C LYS A 347 2.11 -26.07 -6.46
N ALA A 348 2.19 -26.10 -7.78
CA ALA A 348 1.07 -26.49 -8.64
C ALA A 348 0.86 -28.01 -8.61
N GLU A 349 -0.38 -28.45 -8.54
CA GLU A 349 -0.80 -29.85 -8.64
C GLU A 349 -1.23 -30.16 -10.09
N GLY A 350 -0.54 -31.11 -10.74
CA GLY A 350 -0.82 -31.52 -12.12
C GLY A 350 -0.08 -30.71 -13.19
N ASP A 351 0.29 -31.39 -14.30
CA ASP A 351 1.25 -31.02 -15.36
C ASP A 351 2.00 -29.68 -15.20
N SER A 352 3.23 -29.81 -14.69
CA SER A 352 4.26 -28.79 -14.50
C SER A 352 4.58 -27.93 -15.73
N ASP A 353 4.11 -28.31 -16.92
CA ASP A 353 4.45 -27.66 -18.19
C ASP A 353 3.66 -26.36 -18.43
N GLN A 354 2.51 -26.14 -17.80
CA GLN A 354 1.77 -24.87 -17.92
C GLN A 354 2.35 -23.74 -17.05
N ALA A 355 3.03 -24.06 -15.95
CA ALA A 355 3.66 -23.07 -15.08
C ALA A 355 5.01 -22.56 -15.63
N ALA A 356 5.67 -23.32 -16.49
CA ALA A 356 7.04 -23.04 -16.93
C ALA A 356 7.20 -21.81 -17.86
N ASN A 357 6.12 -21.34 -18.50
CA ASN A 357 6.15 -20.25 -19.48
C ASN A 357 5.43 -18.96 -19.04
N GLN A 358 5.01 -18.85 -17.78
CA GLN A 358 4.32 -17.67 -17.25
C GLN A 358 5.11 -17.05 -16.10
N THR A 359 5.14 -15.72 -16.03
CA THR A 359 5.67 -15.05 -14.84
C THR A 359 4.69 -15.28 -13.70
N VAL A 360 5.17 -15.92 -12.63
CA VAL A 360 4.40 -16.19 -11.42
C VAL A 360 4.98 -15.38 -10.27
N GLU A 361 4.14 -14.57 -9.65
CA GLU A 361 4.47 -13.78 -8.47
C GLU A 361 3.74 -14.35 -7.25
N TYR A 362 4.37 -14.22 -6.08
CA TYR A 362 3.88 -14.78 -4.84
C TYR A 362 3.84 -13.72 -3.76
N TYR A 363 2.69 -13.58 -3.09
CA TYR A 363 2.47 -12.61 -2.02
C TYR A 363 1.84 -13.31 -0.82
N VAL A 364 2.26 -12.97 0.40
CA VAL A 364 1.68 -13.53 1.62
C VAL A 364 0.92 -12.44 2.37
N TYR A 365 -0.32 -12.75 2.77
CA TYR A 365 -1.22 -11.88 3.52
C TYR A 365 -1.69 -12.55 4.81
#